data_AF-A0A2V8ZMV2-F1
#
_entry.id   AF-A0A2V8ZMV2-F1
#
_cell.length_a   1.000
_cell.length_b   1.000
_cell.length_c   1.000
_cell.angle_alpha   90.00
_cell.angle_beta   90.00
_cell.angle_gamma   90.00
#
_symmetry.space_group_name_H-M   'P 1'
#
loop_
_entity.id
_entity.type
_entity.pdbx_description
1 polymer ?
#
loop_
_entity_poly.entity_id
_entity_poly.type
_entity_poly.pdbx_seq_one_letter_code
_entity_poly.pdbx_strand_id
1 'polypeptide(L)'
;MSATPQQAPATQKLILIVDDTPLNIGVISGALKDFYKTKVATNGEKALALAGAEEKPDLILLDVMMPGMDGYEVCSRLKADPSTREIPVIFLTGQTGAEDETRGFDVGAVDYVHKPFSPAVVKARVRSHIMLREARAQLAAQLLALNNELEMAREIQLSILPHSVPGVPGLDIAARFFPMTSVAGDFYDFIQVDDTHLGILIADVSGHGLPSALIASMLQVALTGQAHHAAEPAEVLAGLNRALCGKFTHNFVTAAYVYLDLEKQLMRYAGAGHPPVLQWRNSTGTTSKVLQNGLVLGMFNEATYEALELILEPGDRHVLYTDGVVEAANPAQEEFGADRVMRFMESNKQLVADEFADSFLAELSHWSGQTIEQGQQDDITLLVVDFKG
;
A
#
# COMPACT_ATOMS: atom_id res chain seq x y z
N MET A 1 -8.76 -18.93 40.23
CA MET A 1 -8.45 -20.15 39.44
C MET A 1 -8.85 -19.84 38.01
N SER A 2 -7.89 -19.36 37.22
CA SER A 2 -8.14 -18.93 35.84
C SER A 2 -7.94 -20.12 34.93
N ALA A 3 -9.03 -20.57 34.29
CA ALA A 3 -8.99 -21.67 33.34
C ALA A 3 -8.21 -21.24 32.10
N THR A 4 -7.10 -21.92 31.85
CA THR A 4 -6.32 -21.81 30.60
C THR A 4 -7.21 -22.24 29.43
N PRO A 5 -7.23 -21.52 28.29
CA PRO A 5 -8.00 -21.94 27.12
C PRO A 5 -7.45 -23.29 26.63
N GLN A 6 -8.34 -24.28 26.57
CA GLN A 6 -8.03 -25.63 26.12
C GLN A 6 -7.82 -25.57 24.60
N GLN A 7 -6.55 -25.71 24.15
CA GLN A 7 -6.23 -25.84 22.73
C GLN A 7 -7.00 -27.02 22.14
N ALA A 8 -7.70 -26.78 21.02
CA ALA A 8 -8.34 -27.84 20.25
C ALA A 8 -7.30 -28.90 19.85
N PRO A 9 -7.65 -30.20 19.83
CA PRO A 9 -6.71 -31.25 19.43
C PRO A 9 -6.25 -31.02 17.99
N ALA A 10 -4.94 -30.90 17.78
CA ALA A 10 -4.36 -30.76 16.45
C ALA A 10 -4.75 -31.98 15.59
N THR A 11 -5.51 -31.76 14.54
CA THR A 11 -5.83 -32.78 13.54
C THR A 11 -4.53 -33.33 12.95
N GLN A 12 -4.31 -34.64 13.05
CA GLN A 12 -3.13 -35.28 12.47
C GLN A 12 -3.11 -35.05 10.95
N LYS A 13 -1.97 -34.61 10.43
CA LYS A 13 -1.76 -34.39 9.00
C LYS A 13 -1.94 -35.68 8.22
N LEU A 14 -2.48 -35.55 7.01
CA LEU A 14 -2.78 -36.66 6.11
C LEU A 14 -1.68 -36.83 5.07
N ILE A 15 -1.01 -37.99 5.06
CA ILE A 15 -0.04 -38.37 4.04
C ILE A 15 -0.68 -39.35 3.08
N LEU A 16 -0.65 -39.06 1.78
CA LEU A 16 -1.06 -40.01 0.75
C LEU A 16 0.16 -40.78 0.28
N ILE A 17 0.16 -42.09 0.48
CA ILE A 17 1.20 -43.00 0.02
C ILE A 17 0.72 -43.64 -1.28
N VAL A 18 1.51 -43.54 -2.34
CA VAL A 18 1.19 -44.04 -3.67
C VAL A 18 2.32 -44.96 -4.13
N ASP A 19 2.06 -46.26 -4.17
CA ASP A 19 3.02 -47.29 -4.63
C ASP A 19 2.19 -48.52 -5.01
N ASP A 20 2.55 -49.22 -6.09
CA ASP A 20 1.81 -50.40 -6.56
C ASP A 20 2.17 -51.67 -5.75
N THR A 21 3.25 -51.61 -4.99
CA THR A 21 3.81 -52.75 -4.25
C THR A 21 3.37 -52.73 -2.78
N PRO A 22 2.58 -53.71 -2.30
CA PRO A 22 2.05 -53.72 -0.93
C PRO A 22 3.11 -53.69 0.17
N LEU A 23 4.30 -54.26 -0.09
CA LEU A 23 5.42 -54.24 0.86
C LEU A 23 5.94 -52.83 1.12
N ASN A 24 6.11 -52.02 0.06
CA ASN A 24 6.57 -50.64 0.14
C ASN A 24 5.57 -49.78 0.94
N ILE A 25 4.28 -49.92 0.62
CA ILE A 25 3.19 -49.28 1.36
C ILE A 25 3.26 -49.63 2.84
N GLY A 26 3.42 -50.92 3.18
CA GLY A 26 3.49 -51.40 4.56
C GLY A 26 4.65 -50.80 5.36
N VAL A 27 5.84 -50.70 4.75
CA VAL A 27 7.03 -50.09 5.38
C VAL A 27 6.81 -48.60 5.64
N ILE A 28 6.34 -47.85 4.63
CA ILE A 28 6.14 -46.39 4.74
C ILE A 28 5.00 -46.07 5.71
N SER A 29 3.87 -46.76 5.58
CA SER A 29 2.74 -46.57 6.50
C SER A 29 3.14 -46.92 7.93
N GLY A 30 3.88 -48.01 8.13
CA GLY A 30 4.43 -48.40 9.43
C GLY A 30 5.37 -47.35 10.03
N ALA A 31 6.16 -46.66 9.21
CA ALA A 31 7.07 -45.60 9.65
C ALA A 31 6.36 -44.29 10.04
N LEU A 32 5.17 -44.03 9.48
CA LEU A 32 4.46 -42.76 9.62
C LEU A 32 3.23 -42.80 10.55
N LYS A 33 2.63 -43.97 10.76
CA LYS A 33 1.34 -44.16 11.47
C LYS A 33 1.26 -43.53 12.86
N ASP A 34 2.38 -43.44 13.58
CA ASP A 34 2.39 -42.91 14.95
C ASP A 34 2.33 -41.37 14.98
N PHE A 35 2.59 -40.71 13.84
CA PHE A 35 2.70 -39.25 13.72
C PHE A 35 1.65 -38.66 12.79
N TYR A 36 1.21 -39.41 11.78
CA TYR A 36 0.37 -38.93 10.70
C TYR A 36 -0.75 -39.91 10.35
N LYS A 37 -1.87 -39.36 9.86
CA LYS A 37 -2.91 -40.15 9.20
C LYS A 37 -2.38 -40.54 7.81
N THR A 38 -2.56 -41.79 7.40
CA THR A 38 -2.13 -42.25 6.07
C THR A 38 -3.31 -42.71 5.22
N LYS A 39 -3.39 -42.25 3.97
CA LYS A 39 -4.21 -42.85 2.91
C LYS A 39 -3.30 -43.53 1.89
N VAL A 40 -3.84 -44.52 1.19
CA VAL A 40 -3.07 -45.34 0.23
C VAL A 40 -3.76 -45.36 -1.13
N ALA A 41 -2.99 -45.11 -2.17
CA ALA A 41 -3.32 -45.43 -3.56
C ALA A 41 -2.33 -46.45 -4.11
N THR A 42 -2.82 -47.33 -4.99
CA THR A 42 -2.03 -48.41 -5.60
C THR A 42 -1.81 -48.20 -7.10
N ASN A 43 -2.27 -47.07 -7.64
CA ASN A 43 -2.10 -46.64 -9.03
C ASN A 43 -2.32 -45.12 -9.13
N GLY A 44 -1.96 -44.55 -10.27
CA GLY A 44 -2.06 -43.12 -10.54
C GLY A 44 -3.49 -42.58 -10.53
N GLU A 45 -4.46 -43.30 -11.10
CA GLU A 45 -5.86 -42.82 -11.15
C GLU A 45 -6.45 -42.66 -9.75
N LYS A 46 -6.21 -43.64 -8.87
CA LYS A 46 -6.66 -43.57 -7.48
C LYS A 46 -5.91 -42.49 -6.70
N ALA A 47 -4.63 -42.26 -7.01
CA ALA A 47 -3.85 -41.19 -6.39
C ALA A 47 -4.45 -39.82 -6.68
N LEU A 48 -4.75 -39.53 -7.96
CA LEU A 48 -5.39 -38.29 -8.37
C LEU A 48 -6.78 -38.12 -7.73
N ALA A 49 -7.59 -39.17 -7.72
CA ALA A 49 -8.92 -39.13 -7.09
C ALA A 49 -8.85 -38.84 -5.58
N LEU A 50 -7.90 -39.45 -4.86
CA LEU A 50 -7.72 -39.22 -3.43
C LEU A 50 -7.09 -37.85 -3.12
N ALA A 51 -6.23 -37.33 -4.01
CA ALA A 51 -5.67 -35.99 -3.87
C ALA A 51 -6.71 -34.89 -4.07
N GLY A 52 -7.66 -35.09 -4.99
CA GLY A 52 -8.78 -34.17 -5.27
C GLY A 52 -10.00 -34.33 -4.37
N ALA A 53 -9.98 -35.24 -3.39
CA ALA A 53 -11.08 -35.44 -2.45
C ALA A 53 -11.26 -34.23 -1.49
N GLU A 54 -12.39 -34.18 -0.78
CA GLU A 54 -12.68 -33.12 0.20
C GLU A 54 -11.61 -33.05 1.31
N GLU A 55 -11.22 -34.21 1.86
CA GLU A 55 -10.09 -34.32 2.77
C GLU A 55 -8.79 -34.56 1.99
N LYS A 56 -8.16 -33.45 1.59
CA LYS A 56 -6.91 -33.42 0.82
C LYS A 56 -5.68 -33.83 1.64
N PRO A 57 -4.69 -34.50 1.04
CA PRO A 57 -3.44 -34.80 1.70
C PRO A 57 -2.58 -33.54 1.92
N ASP A 58 -1.87 -33.55 3.05
CA ASP A 58 -0.86 -32.55 3.40
C ASP A 58 0.46 -32.77 2.66
N LEU A 59 0.72 -34.02 2.22
CA LEU A 59 1.88 -34.41 1.43
C LEU A 59 1.62 -35.75 0.70
N ILE A 60 2.21 -35.91 -0.47
CA ILE A 60 2.12 -37.15 -1.27
C ILE A 60 3.50 -37.79 -1.36
N LEU A 61 3.60 -39.06 -0.99
CA LEU A 61 4.74 -39.94 -1.27
C LEU A 61 4.40 -40.77 -2.50
N LEU A 62 5.11 -40.58 -3.59
CA LEU A 62 4.72 -41.09 -4.91
C LEU A 62 5.81 -41.96 -5.51
N ASP A 63 5.50 -43.23 -5.78
CA ASP A 63 6.38 -44.08 -6.57
C ASP A 63 6.49 -43.58 -8.01
N VAL A 64 7.71 -43.56 -8.51
CA VAL A 64 8.00 -43.18 -9.89
C VAL A 64 7.55 -44.29 -10.85
N MET A 65 7.81 -45.54 -10.50
CA MET A 65 7.60 -46.69 -11.37
C MET A 65 6.29 -47.39 -11.03
N MET A 66 5.20 -47.07 -11.73
CA MET A 66 3.91 -47.72 -11.56
C MET A 66 3.33 -48.20 -12.91
N PRO A 67 2.58 -49.32 -12.95
CA PRO A 67 1.88 -49.77 -14.15
C PRO A 67 0.85 -48.74 -14.64
N GLY A 68 0.79 -48.54 -15.96
CA GLY A 68 -0.15 -47.61 -16.57
C GLY A 68 0.35 -46.17 -16.49
N MET A 69 -0.13 -45.41 -15.50
CA MET A 69 0.28 -44.02 -15.28
C MET A 69 1.49 -43.98 -14.33
N ASP A 70 2.63 -43.51 -14.84
CA ASP A 70 3.85 -43.37 -14.04
C ASP A 70 3.77 -42.20 -13.04
N GLY A 71 4.68 -42.16 -12.07
CA GLY A 71 4.68 -41.12 -11.04
C GLY A 71 4.94 -39.72 -11.59
N TYR A 72 5.70 -39.59 -12.67
CA TYR A 72 5.97 -38.28 -13.29
C TYR A 72 4.69 -37.68 -13.87
N GLU A 73 3.90 -38.49 -14.58
CA GLU A 73 2.61 -38.09 -15.14
C GLU A 73 1.60 -37.73 -14.04
N VAL A 74 1.54 -38.53 -12.96
CA VAL A 74 0.70 -38.20 -11.78
C VAL A 74 1.11 -36.86 -11.18
N CYS A 75 2.41 -36.63 -10.95
CA CYS A 75 2.91 -35.36 -10.40
C CYS A 75 2.57 -34.18 -11.30
N SER A 76 2.82 -34.30 -12.61
CA SER A 76 2.50 -33.27 -13.60
C SER A 76 1.02 -32.87 -13.54
N ARG A 77 0.10 -33.85 -13.48
CA ARG A 77 -1.35 -33.60 -13.37
C ARG A 77 -1.74 -32.94 -12.05
N LEU A 78 -1.15 -33.35 -10.94
CA LEU A 78 -1.36 -32.69 -9.64
C LEU A 78 -0.91 -31.23 -9.67
N LYS A 79 0.23 -30.94 -10.31
CA LYS A 79 0.76 -29.57 -10.42
C LYS A 79 0.00 -28.69 -11.40
N ALA A 80 -0.65 -29.27 -12.41
CA ALA A 80 -1.52 -28.53 -13.32
C ALA A 80 -2.81 -28.04 -12.63
N ASP A 81 -3.38 -28.84 -11.73
CA ASP A 81 -4.68 -28.56 -11.09
C ASP A 81 -4.55 -27.52 -9.94
N PRO A 82 -5.22 -26.35 -9.98
CA PRO A 82 -5.26 -25.36 -8.89
C PRO A 82 -5.59 -25.95 -7.52
N SER A 83 -6.40 -27.00 -7.47
CA SER A 83 -6.89 -27.60 -6.24
C SER A 83 -5.85 -28.50 -5.55
N THR A 84 -4.83 -28.99 -6.28
CA THR A 84 -3.82 -29.92 -5.77
C THR A 84 -2.37 -29.47 -5.97
N ARG A 85 -2.11 -28.42 -6.77
CA ARG A 85 -0.76 -27.97 -7.12
C ARG A 85 0.14 -27.64 -5.94
N GLU A 86 -0.44 -27.12 -4.86
CA GLU A 86 0.30 -26.74 -3.65
C GLU A 86 0.67 -27.92 -2.75
N ILE A 87 0.17 -29.13 -3.04
CA ILE A 87 0.49 -30.32 -2.24
C ILE A 87 1.93 -30.75 -2.57
N PRO A 88 2.84 -30.82 -1.58
CA PRO A 88 4.20 -31.29 -1.82
C PRO A 88 4.20 -32.76 -2.21
N VAL A 89 4.92 -33.08 -3.29
CA VAL A 89 5.11 -34.45 -3.79
C VAL A 89 6.57 -34.82 -3.57
N ILE A 90 6.81 -35.89 -2.82
CA ILE A 90 8.14 -36.49 -2.66
C ILE A 90 8.13 -37.80 -3.45
N PHE A 91 9.04 -37.92 -4.40
CA PHE A 91 9.17 -39.13 -5.18
C PHE A 91 9.87 -40.25 -4.39
N LEU A 92 9.38 -41.47 -4.57
CA LEU A 92 9.98 -42.70 -4.09
C LEU A 92 10.64 -43.37 -5.29
N THR A 93 11.97 -43.44 -5.34
CA THR A 93 12.68 -43.89 -6.55
C THR A 93 13.68 -45.01 -6.25
N GLY A 94 13.73 -46.02 -7.12
CA GLY A 94 14.81 -47.01 -7.12
C GLY A 94 16.02 -46.62 -7.99
N GLN A 95 15.90 -45.54 -8.76
CA GLN A 95 16.95 -45.04 -9.64
C GLN A 95 17.79 -43.99 -8.92
N THR A 96 19.10 -44.00 -9.14
CA THR A 96 20.08 -43.08 -8.53
C THR A 96 20.81 -42.22 -9.58
N GLY A 97 20.29 -42.18 -10.81
CA GLY A 97 20.84 -41.36 -11.88
C GLY A 97 20.41 -39.90 -11.73
N ALA A 98 21.35 -38.96 -11.91
CA ALA A 98 21.07 -37.52 -11.81
C ALA A 98 20.02 -37.02 -12.83
N GLU A 99 19.88 -37.72 -13.96
CA GLU A 99 18.90 -37.39 -15.01
C GLU A 99 17.45 -37.62 -14.53
N ASP A 100 17.20 -38.67 -13.74
CA ASP A 100 15.88 -38.97 -13.20
C ASP A 100 15.45 -37.97 -12.11
N GLU A 101 16.40 -37.55 -11.26
CA GLU A 101 16.15 -36.52 -10.25
C GLU A 101 15.87 -35.16 -10.87
N THR A 102 16.57 -34.82 -11.96
CA THR A 102 16.31 -33.58 -12.70
C THR A 102 14.90 -33.59 -13.27
N ARG A 103 14.52 -34.69 -13.96
CA ARG A 103 13.18 -34.84 -14.55
C ARG A 103 12.06 -34.70 -13.52
N GLY A 104 12.21 -35.26 -12.32
CA GLY A 104 11.15 -35.17 -11.33
C GLY A 104 11.01 -33.77 -10.69
N PHE A 105 12.11 -33.00 -10.58
CA PHE A 105 12.06 -31.61 -10.15
C PHE A 105 11.38 -30.74 -11.22
N ASP A 106 11.66 -31.02 -12.51
CA ASP A 106 11.03 -30.33 -13.64
C ASP A 106 9.51 -30.50 -13.69
N VAL A 107 8.99 -31.66 -13.25
CA VAL A 107 7.53 -31.89 -13.12
C VAL A 107 6.95 -31.44 -11.76
N GLY A 108 7.76 -30.79 -10.92
CA GLY A 108 7.33 -30.09 -9.71
C GLY A 108 7.37 -30.90 -8.40
N ALA A 109 8.09 -32.03 -8.35
CA ALA A 109 8.37 -32.67 -7.07
C ALA A 109 9.26 -31.79 -6.18
N VAL A 110 9.10 -31.90 -4.87
CA VAL A 110 9.87 -31.09 -3.91
C VAL A 110 11.06 -31.86 -3.34
N ASP A 111 11.09 -33.18 -3.48
CA ASP A 111 12.15 -34.04 -2.94
C ASP A 111 12.08 -35.50 -3.41
N TYR A 112 13.06 -36.31 -3.00
CA TYR A 112 13.16 -37.74 -3.27
C TYR A 112 13.53 -38.59 -2.05
N VAL A 113 13.05 -39.83 -2.02
CA VAL A 113 13.55 -40.89 -1.14
C VAL A 113 13.96 -42.07 -2.00
N HIS A 114 15.22 -42.50 -1.87
CA HIS A 114 15.70 -43.70 -2.57
C HIS A 114 15.23 -45.00 -1.90
N LYS A 115 14.92 -46.00 -2.74
CA LYS A 115 14.69 -47.40 -2.36
C LYS A 115 16.06 -48.11 -2.27
N PRO A 116 16.29 -49.00 -1.28
CA PRO A 116 15.38 -49.40 -0.22
C PRO A 116 15.19 -48.31 0.84
N PHE A 117 13.97 -48.16 1.35
CA PHE A 117 13.62 -47.08 2.25
C PHE A 117 14.26 -47.22 3.63
N SER A 118 14.84 -46.13 4.13
CA SER A 118 15.10 -45.96 5.56
C SER A 118 13.91 -45.27 6.23
N PRO A 119 13.20 -45.91 7.19
CA PRO A 119 12.09 -45.30 7.91
C PRO A 119 12.46 -43.94 8.54
N ALA A 120 13.69 -43.81 9.03
CA ALA A 120 14.19 -42.56 9.61
C ALA A 120 14.29 -41.44 8.56
N VAL A 121 14.76 -41.76 7.34
CA VAL A 121 14.88 -40.78 6.24
C VAL A 121 13.51 -40.35 5.74
N VAL A 122 12.60 -41.32 5.51
CA VAL A 122 11.21 -41.02 5.10
C VAL A 122 10.56 -40.07 6.12
N LYS A 123 10.64 -40.40 7.41
CA LYS A 123 10.07 -39.58 8.49
C LYS A 123 10.69 -38.19 8.53
N ALA A 124 12.01 -38.08 8.40
CA ALA A 124 12.70 -36.79 8.41
C ALA A 124 12.26 -35.91 7.23
N ARG A 125 12.23 -36.44 6.00
CA ARG A 125 11.81 -35.69 4.81
C ARG A 125 10.34 -35.28 4.87
N VAL A 126 9.44 -36.20 5.25
CA VAL A 126 8.02 -35.88 5.44
C VAL A 126 7.86 -34.75 6.46
N ARG A 127 8.52 -34.85 7.61
CA ARG A 127 8.46 -33.81 8.65
C ARG A 127 8.94 -32.45 8.13
N SER A 128 10.09 -32.41 7.44
CA SER A 128 10.65 -31.16 6.93
C SER A 128 9.71 -30.46 5.95
N HIS A 129 9.12 -31.20 5.00
CA HIS A 129 8.23 -30.61 4.00
C HIS A 129 6.86 -30.23 4.56
N ILE A 130 6.34 -30.96 5.55
CA ILE A 130 5.14 -30.54 6.30
C ILE A 130 5.42 -29.23 7.04
N MET A 131 6.51 -29.15 7.80
CA MET A 131 6.88 -27.92 8.54
C MET A 131 7.09 -26.73 7.60
N LEU A 132 7.72 -26.94 6.44
CA LEU A 132 7.91 -25.89 5.45
C LEU A 132 6.59 -25.38 4.87
N ARG A 133 5.67 -26.30 4.54
CA ARG A 133 4.33 -25.94 4.05
C ARG A 133 3.54 -25.14 5.10
N GLU A 134 3.59 -25.57 6.36
CA GLU A 134 2.92 -24.86 7.45
C GLU A 134 3.49 -23.47 7.69
N ALA A 135 4.82 -23.34 7.72
CA ALA A 135 5.48 -22.04 7.88
C ALA A 135 5.11 -21.06 6.75
N ARG A 136 5.05 -21.54 5.50
CA ARG A 136 4.61 -20.74 4.35
C ARG A 136 3.14 -20.32 4.47
N ALA A 137 2.26 -21.25 4.85
CA ALA A 137 0.84 -20.94 5.04
C ALA A 137 0.62 -19.93 6.18
N GLN A 138 1.36 -20.07 7.28
CA GLN A 138 1.30 -19.14 8.40
C GLN A 138 1.80 -17.74 8.01
N LEU A 139 2.92 -17.66 7.30
CA LEU A 139 3.43 -16.38 6.80
C LEU A 139 2.43 -15.72 5.84
N ALA A 140 1.85 -16.47 4.90
CA ALA A 140 0.85 -15.95 3.98
C ALA A 140 -0.39 -15.42 4.71
N ALA A 141 -0.86 -16.14 5.74
CA ALA A 141 -1.98 -15.69 6.57
C ALA A 141 -1.64 -14.42 7.38
N GLN A 142 -0.41 -14.31 7.90
CA GLN A 142 0.06 -13.11 8.60
C GLN A 142 0.14 -11.89 7.68
N LEU A 143 0.68 -12.07 6.46
CA LEU A 143 0.74 -10.99 5.47
C LEU A 143 -0.67 -10.53 5.07
N LEU A 144 -1.60 -11.45 4.87
CA LEU A 144 -2.99 -11.12 4.55
C LEU A 144 -3.67 -10.37 5.71
N ALA A 145 -3.45 -10.81 6.95
CA ALA A 145 -3.98 -10.12 8.13
C ALA A 145 -3.43 -8.68 8.26
N LEU A 146 -2.12 -8.51 8.11
CA LEU A 146 -1.47 -7.20 8.14
C LEU A 146 -1.98 -6.29 7.02
N ASN A 147 -2.15 -6.82 5.81
CA ASN A 147 -2.68 -6.05 4.69
C ASN A 147 -4.11 -5.58 4.98
N ASN A 148 -4.97 -6.44 5.53
CA ASN A 148 -6.31 -6.06 5.93
C ASN A 148 -6.32 -4.99 7.04
N GLU A 149 -5.40 -5.07 8.02
CA GLU A 149 -5.25 -4.03 9.05
C GLU A 149 -4.85 -2.68 8.45
N LEU A 150 -3.94 -2.67 7.47
CA LEU A 150 -3.53 -1.46 6.77
C LEU A 150 -4.64 -0.87 5.90
N GLU A 151 -5.42 -1.70 5.20
CA GLU A 151 -6.59 -1.24 4.43
C GLU A 151 -7.67 -0.63 5.34
N MET A 152 -7.94 -1.23 6.51
CA MET A 152 -8.85 -0.60 7.48
C MET A 152 -8.32 0.75 7.98
N ALA A 153 -7.01 0.86 8.24
CA ALA A 153 -6.41 2.13 8.63
C ALA A 153 -6.53 3.19 7.53
N ARG A 154 -6.36 2.79 6.26
CA ARG A 154 -6.57 3.63 5.08
C ARG A 154 -7.99 4.14 5.01
N GLU A 155 -8.99 3.27 5.13
CA GLU A 155 -10.40 3.65 5.09
C GLU A 155 -10.74 4.69 6.16
N ILE A 156 -10.23 4.51 7.39
CA ILE A 156 -10.42 5.47 8.48
C ILE A 156 -9.75 6.80 8.16
N GLN A 157 -8.52 6.78 7.65
CA GLN A 157 -7.80 8.02 7.30
C GLN A 157 -8.49 8.77 6.16
N LEU A 158 -8.97 8.07 5.12
CA LEU A 158 -9.70 8.71 4.03
C LEU A 158 -11.07 9.25 4.48
N SER A 159 -11.65 8.70 5.55
CA SER A 159 -12.87 9.25 6.16
C SER A 159 -12.65 10.57 6.92
N ILE A 160 -11.39 10.89 7.23
CA ILE A 160 -10.97 12.13 7.89
C ILE A 160 -10.81 13.27 6.86
N LEU A 161 -10.34 12.95 5.65
CA LEU A 161 -10.15 13.94 4.60
C LEU A 161 -11.50 14.43 4.01
N PRO A 162 -11.56 15.66 3.49
CA PRO A 162 -12.76 16.17 2.83
C PRO A 162 -13.21 15.27 1.67
N HIS A 163 -14.45 14.78 1.72
CA HIS A 163 -15.04 13.99 0.63
C HIS A 163 -15.42 14.84 -0.60
N SER A 164 -15.56 16.14 -0.41
CA SER A 164 -15.90 17.10 -1.47
C SER A 164 -15.27 18.45 -1.18
N VAL A 165 -14.93 19.18 -2.23
CA VAL A 165 -14.54 20.59 -2.12
C VAL A 165 -15.75 21.45 -1.72
N PRO A 166 -15.53 22.57 -0.98
CA PRO A 166 -16.61 23.45 -0.58
C PRO A 166 -17.18 24.23 -1.78
N GLY A 167 -18.50 24.33 -1.85
CA GLY A 167 -19.21 25.07 -2.90
C GLY A 167 -19.35 26.54 -2.55
N VAL A 168 -18.29 27.33 -2.74
CA VAL A 168 -18.28 28.78 -2.47
C VAL A 168 -18.55 29.55 -3.77
N PRO A 169 -19.60 30.38 -3.86
CA PRO A 169 -19.86 31.21 -5.03
C PRO A 169 -18.66 32.07 -5.42
N GLY A 170 -18.32 32.11 -6.71
CA GLY A 170 -17.15 32.86 -7.20
C GLY A 170 -15.82 32.10 -7.14
N LEU A 171 -15.81 30.88 -6.61
CA LEU A 171 -14.66 29.96 -6.65
C LEU A 171 -14.94 28.72 -7.48
N ASP A 172 -13.89 28.19 -8.11
CA ASP A 172 -13.88 26.85 -8.71
C ASP A 172 -12.68 26.10 -8.17
N ILE A 173 -12.96 25.01 -7.46
CA ILE A 173 -11.96 24.32 -6.64
C ILE A 173 -11.90 22.87 -7.11
N ALA A 174 -10.69 22.36 -7.30
CA ALA A 174 -10.45 20.94 -7.47
C ALA A 174 -9.39 20.47 -6.47
N ALA A 175 -9.62 19.30 -5.91
CA ALA A 175 -8.69 18.61 -5.03
C ALA A 175 -8.38 17.23 -5.60
N ARG A 176 -7.11 16.84 -5.52
CA ARG A 176 -6.62 15.53 -5.94
C ARG A 176 -5.60 15.05 -4.91
N PHE A 177 -5.79 13.81 -4.46
CA PHE A 177 -5.01 13.21 -3.39
C PHE A 177 -4.69 11.76 -3.74
N PHE A 178 -3.41 11.43 -3.82
CA PHE A 178 -2.93 10.09 -4.15
C PHE A 178 -1.88 9.66 -3.13
N PRO A 179 -2.23 8.75 -2.21
CA PRO A 179 -1.29 8.23 -1.23
C PRO A 179 -0.30 7.26 -1.90
N MET A 180 0.98 7.36 -1.55
CA MET A 180 2.07 6.48 -1.99
C MET A 180 1.91 5.06 -1.44
N THR A 181 1.47 4.94 -0.18
CA THR A 181 1.28 3.65 0.50
C THR A 181 -0.18 3.43 0.90
N SER A 182 -0.46 2.42 1.72
CA SER A 182 -1.82 2.22 2.25
C SER A 182 -2.32 3.48 2.98
N VAL A 183 -1.45 4.21 3.66
CA VAL A 183 -1.78 5.46 4.41
C VAL A 183 -0.78 6.56 4.05
N ALA A 184 -1.18 7.83 4.18
CA ALA A 184 -0.42 8.99 3.72
C ALA A 184 -0.02 9.95 4.84
N GLY A 185 1.12 10.61 4.72
CA GLY A 185 1.51 11.76 5.55
C GLY A 185 0.85 13.05 5.10
N ASP A 186 0.56 13.17 3.81
CA ASP A 186 -0.12 14.31 3.23
C ASP A 186 -1.53 14.54 3.81
N PHE A 187 -1.88 15.81 3.95
CA PHE A 187 -3.16 16.26 4.48
C PHE A 187 -3.62 17.55 3.82
N TYR A 188 -4.93 17.66 3.58
CA TYR A 188 -5.55 18.93 3.25
C TYR A 188 -6.95 19.01 3.85
N ASP A 189 -7.40 20.24 4.12
CA ASP A 189 -8.73 20.49 4.66
C ASP A 189 -9.18 21.93 4.39
N PHE A 190 -10.48 22.16 4.55
CA PHE A 190 -11.15 23.43 4.29
C PHE A 190 -11.85 23.94 5.55
N ILE A 191 -11.67 25.22 5.85
CA ILE A 191 -12.49 25.93 6.84
C ILE A 191 -13.40 26.90 6.10
N GLN A 192 -14.59 26.45 5.73
CA GLN A 192 -15.62 27.34 5.20
C GLN A 192 -16.24 28.15 6.34
N VAL A 193 -15.94 29.45 6.40
CA VAL A 193 -16.48 30.34 7.44
C VAL A 193 -17.91 30.75 7.10
N ASP A 194 -18.15 31.07 5.82
CA ASP A 194 -19.46 31.41 5.24
C ASP A 194 -19.43 31.26 3.70
N ASP A 195 -20.33 31.93 2.98
CA ASP A 195 -20.44 31.87 1.51
C ASP A 195 -19.43 32.77 0.78
N THR A 196 -18.63 33.58 1.50
CA THR A 196 -17.65 34.51 0.93
C THR A 196 -16.24 34.37 1.52
N HIS A 197 -16.08 33.55 2.56
CA HIS A 197 -14.82 33.36 3.27
C HIS A 197 -14.42 31.88 3.37
N LEU A 198 -13.23 31.55 2.89
CA LEU A 198 -12.71 30.18 2.85
C LEU A 198 -11.25 30.10 3.30
N GLY A 199 -11.00 29.26 4.30
CA GLY A 199 -9.66 28.79 4.67
C GLY A 199 -9.32 27.47 3.97
N ILE A 200 -8.08 27.33 3.53
CA ILE A 200 -7.54 26.13 2.88
C ILE A 200 -6.21 25.78 3.55
N LEU A 201 -6.12 24.60 4.15
CA LEU A 201 -4.86 24.05 4.64
C LEU A 201 -4.39 22.95 3.69
N ILE A 202 -3.10 22.96 3.37
CA ILE A 202 -2.37 21.80 2.84
C ILE A 202 -1.15 21.56 3.72
N ALA A 203 -0.80 20.31 3.92
CA ALA A 203 0.32 19.92 4.74
C ALA A 203 0.90 18.58 4.30
N ASP A 204 2.17 18.40 4.61
CA ASP A 204 2.89 17.13 4.45
C ASP A 204 3.61 16.83 5.77
N VAL A 205 3.54 15.57 6.20
CA VAL A 205 4.22 15.07 7.39
C VAL A 205 5.42 14.26 6.95
N SER A 206 6.61 14.65 7.40
CA SER A 206 7.84 13.95 7.01
C SER A 206 7.82 12.45 7.35
N GLY A 207 8.29 11.66 6.39
CA GLY A 207 8.25 10.19 6.45
C GLY A 207 6.94 9.64 5.88
N HIS A 208 6.77 8.32 5.92
CA HIS A 208 5.63 7.66 5.27
C HIS A 208 5.01 6.57 6.16
N GLY A 209 3.81 6.13 5.78
CA GLY A 209 3.10 5.05 6.45
C GLY A 209 2.36 5.49 7.72
N LEU A 210 2.11 4.53 8.62
CA LEU A 210 1.19 4.75 9.75
C LEU A 210 1.61 5.88 10.72
N PRO A 211 2.90 6.10 11.04
CA PRO A 211 3.30 7.21 11.91
C PRO A 211 2.95 8.58 11.34
N SER A 212 3.20 8.83 10.05
CA SER A 212 2.90 10.12 9.42
C SER A 212 1.38 10.33 9.30
N ALA A 213 0.64 9.28 8.94
CA ALA A 213 -0.83 9.29 8.90
C ALA A 213 -1.50 9.62 10.25
N LEU A 214 -0.94 9.13 11.36
CA LEU A 214 -1.43 9.48 12.70
C LEU A 214 -1.17 10.96 13.02
N ILE A 215 -0.03 11.51 12.61
CA ILE A 215 0.27 12.93 12.78
C ILE A 215 -0.66 13.79 11.90
N ALA A 216 -0.94 13.39 10.66
CA ALA A 216 -1.93 14.04 9.80
C ALA A 216 -3.32 14.05 10.47
N SER A 217 -3.71 12.96 11.13
CA SER A 217 -4.96 12.90 11.91
C SER A 217 -4.95 13.86 13.10
N MET A 218 -3.81 14.03 13.78
CA MET A 218 -3.65 15.03 14.85
C MET A 218 -3.76 16.46 14.31
N LEU A 219 -3.23 16.70 13.10
CA LEU A 219 -3.31 18.00 12.42
C LEU A 219 -4.76 18.38 12.12
N GLN A 220 -5.60 17.44 11.66
CA GLN A 220 -7.04 17.67 11.46
C GLN A 220 -7.72 18.15 12.74
N VAL A 221 -7.49 17.45 13.85
CA VAL A 221 -8.07 17.81 15.16
C VAL A 221 -7.58 19.18 15.61
N ALA A 222 -6.29 19.47 15.41
CA ALA A 222 -5.72 20.77 15.72
C ALA A 222 -6.33 21.90 14.88
N LEU A 223 -6.53 21.67 13.57
CA LEU A 223 -7.12 22.63 12.64
C LEU A 223 -8.57 22.95 13.00
N THR A 224 -9.36 21.93 13.36
CA THR A 224 -10.73 22.12 13.85
C THR A 224 -10.74 23.08 15.06
N GLY A 225 -9.74 22.95 15.94
CA GLY A 225 -9.55 23.85 17.08
C GLY A 225 -9.20 25.29 16.68
N GLN A 226 -8.62 25.53 15.50
CA GLN A 226 -8.23 26.85 14.99
C GLN A 226 -9.30 27.53 14.11
N ALA A 227 -10.49 26.93 13.94
CA ALA A 227 -11.52 27.48 13.05
C ALA A 227 -11.93 28.94 13.35
N HIS A 228 -11.85 29.36 14.61
CA HIS A 228 -12.12 30.74 15.03
C HIS A 228 -11.06 31.76 14.58
N HIS A 229 -9.85 31.30 14.26
CA HIS A 229 -8.76 32.10 13.71
C HIS A 229 -8.64 31.94 12.19
N ALA A 230 -9.65 31.41 11.50
CA ALA A 230 -9.56 31.08 10.07
C ALA A 230 -9.07 32.24 9.19
N ALA A 231 -9.39 33.49 9.54
CA ALA A 231 -8.99 34.70 8.82
C ALA A 231 -7.53 35.15 9.05
N GLU A 232 -6.80 34.47 9.93
CA GLU A 232 -5.47 34.82 10.41
C GLU A 232 -4.49 33.65 10.16
N PRO A 233 -3.97 33.48 8.92
CA PRO A 233 -3.09 32.35 8.56
C PRO A 233 -1.92 32.11 9.51
N ALA A 234 -1.26 33.17 9.97
CA ALA A 234 -0.15 33.08 10.90
C ALA A 234 -0.57 32.50 12.27
N GLU A 235 -1.74 32.89 12.79
CA GLU A 235 -2.24 32.39 14.07
C GLU A 235 -2.75 30.95 13.95
N VAL A 236 -3.36 30.58 12.81
CA VAL A 236 -3.70 29.18 12.51
C VAL A 236 -2.44 28.31 12.59
N LEU A 237 -1.39 28.65 11.84
CA LEU A 237 -0.13 27.89 11.85
C LEU A 237 0.52 27.86 13.25
N ALA A 238 0.50 28.97 13.98
CA ALA A 238 1.00 29.02 15.36
C ALA A 238 0.20 28.09 16.29
N GLY A 239 -1.13 28.06 16.15
CA GLY A 239 -2.03 27.16 16.88
C GLY A 239 -1.78 25.69 16.57
N LEU A 240 -1.58 25.35 15.29
CA LEU A 240 -1.20 24.01 14.86
C LEU A 240 0.15 23.60 15.46
N ASN A 241 1.16 24.46 15.39
CA ASN A 241 2.47 24.20 15.97
C ASN A 241 2.38 23.93 17.48
N ARG A 242 1.64 24.75 18.24
CA ARG A 242 1.42 24.56 19.69
C ARG A 242 0.74 23.22 20.00
N ALA A 243 -0.19 22.78 19.17
CA ALA A 243 -0.89 21.51 19.35
C ALA A 243 0.01 20.29 19.09
N LEU A 244 0.92 20.39 18.11
CA LEU A 244 1.81 19.31 17.68
C LEU A 244 3.13 19.25 18.46
N CYS A 245 3.63 20.38 18.98
CA CYS A 245 4.91 20.42 19.68
C CYS A 245 4.98 19.44 20.86
N GLY A 246 6.08 18.69 20.91
CA GLY A 246 6.33 17.69 21.96
C GLY A 246 5.51 16.40 21.85
N LYS A 247 4.75 16.22 20.76
CA LYS A 247 3.96 15.00 20.52
C LYS A 247 4.74 13.90 19.78
N PHE A 248 5.77 14.29 19.03
CA PHE A 248 6.66 13.40 18.28
C PHE A 248 8.09 13.92 18.31
N THR A 249 9.07 13.05 18.03
CA THR A 249 10.50 13.36 18.22
C THR A 249 11.32 13.42 16.94
N HIS A 250 10.92 12.72 15.88
CA HIS A 250 11.70 12.61 14.64
C HIS A 250 10.96 13.13 13.40
N ASN A 251 9.64 13.32 13.49
CA ASN A 251 8.82 13.86 12.42
C ASN A 251 8.68 15.37 12.58
N PHE A 252 8.31 16.02 11.49
CA PHE A 252 7.90 17.42 11.44
C PHE A 252 6.82 17.54 10.37
N VAL A 253 6.08 18.65 10.39
CA VAL A 253 5.02 18.88 9.41
C VAL A 253 5.32 20.16 8.65
N THR A 254 5.36 20.08 7.32
CA THR A 254 5.32 21.26 6.46
C THR A 254 3.86 21.62 6.21
N ALA A 255 3.52 22.90 6.18
CA ALA A 255 2.15 23.31 5.90
C ALA A 255 2.06 24.66 5.21
N ALA A 256 1.01 24.85 4.41
CA ALA A 256 0.61 26.12 3.84
C ALA A 256 -0.87 26.35 4.16
N TYR A 257 -1.18 27.56 4.64
CA TYR A 257 -2.54 27.97 4.90
C TYR A 257 -2.87 29.22 4.09
N VAL A 258 -3.97 29.14 3.34
CA VAL A 258 -4.51 30.22 2.52
C VAL A 258 -5.89 30.59 3.05
N TYR A 259 -6.15 31.87 3.23
CA TYR A 259 -7.47 32.41 3.53
C TYR A 259 -7.92 33.33 2.40
N LEU A 260 -9.12 33.09 1.90
CA LEU A 260 -9.75 33.84 0.82
C LEU A 260 -10.91 34.65 1.41
N ASP A 261 -10.89 35.95 1.17
CA ASP A 261 -11.95 36.91 1.48
C ASP A 261 -12.47 37.45 0.15
N LEU A 262 -13.58 36.89 -0.32
CA LEU A 262 -14.16 37.20 -1.64
C LEU A 262 -14.86 38.56 -1.64
N GLU A 263 -15.30 39.05 -0.47
CA GLU A 263 -15.90 40.39 -0.34
C GLU A 263 -14.86 41.49 -0.56
N LYS A 264 -13.65 41.31 -0.01
CA LYS A 264 -12.53 42.23 -0.19
C LYS A 264 -11.64 41.90 -1.39
N GLN A 265 -11.91 40.79 -2.06
CA GLN A 265 -11.05 40.22 -3.11
C GLN A 265 -9.59 40.13 -2.64
N LEU A 266 -9.40 39.54 -1.45
CA LEU A 266 -8.11 39.44 -0.78
C LEU A 266 -7.78 37.98 -0.49
N MET A 267 -6.53 37.60 -0.75
CA MET A 267 -5.94 36.36 -0.29
C MET A 267 -4.90 36.66 0.78
N ARG A 268 -4.97 35.94 1.90
CA ARG A 268 -3.92 35.91 2.92
C ARG A 268 -3.25 34.55 2.92
N TYR A 269 -1.93 34.53 3.01
CA TYR A 269 -1.16 33.31 2.94
C TYR A 269 -0.05 33.29 4.00
N ALA A 270 0.10 32.16 4.68
CA ALA A 270 1.27 31.86 5.49
C ALA A 270 1.70 30.42 5.26
N GLY A 271 3.00 30.16 5.31
CA GLY A 271 3.59 28.83 5.19
C GLY A 271 4.52 28.49 6.35
N ALA A 272 4.76 27.19 6.53
CA ALA A 272 5.61 26.56 7.52
C ALA A 272 6.48 25.52 6.80
N GLY A 273 7.61 25.94 6.24
CA GLY A 273 8.54 25.06 5.52
C GLY A 273 7.96 24.31 4.30
N HIS A 274 6.82 24.76 3.75
CA HIS A 274 6.09 24.08 2.67
C HIS A 274 6.44 24.66 1.29
N PRO A 275 6.21 23.92 0.19
CA PRO A 275 6.32 24.47 -1.17
C PRO A 275 5.52 25.77 -1.38
N PRO A 276 6.00 26.68 -2.25
CA PRO A 276 5.31 27.93 -2.55
C PRO A 276 3.97 27.67 -3.24
N VAL A 277 2.98 28.52 -2.96
CA VAL A 277 1.75 28.55 -3.76
C VAL A 277 2.07 29.12 -5.14
N LEU A 278 1.69 28.45 -6.21
CA LEU A 278 1.85 28.99 -7.56
C LEU A 278 0.63 29.84 -7.91
N GLN A 279 0.86 31.08 -8.32
CA GLN A 279 -0.18 31.99 -8.78
C GLN A 279 -0.04 32.23 -10.28
N TRP A 280 -1.08 31.91 -11.03
CA TRP A 280 -1.32 32.44 -12.37
C TRP A 280 -2.15 33.72 -12.27
N ARG A 281 -1.62 34.81 -12.81
CA ARG A 281 -2.32 36.09 -12.86
C ARG A 281 -2.90 36.34 -14.25
N ASN A 282 -4.22 36.48 -14.34
CA ASN A 282 -4.90 36.59 -15.63
C ASN A 282 -4.61 37.93 -16.34
N SER A 283 -4.51 39.02 -15.59
CA SER A 283 -4.24 40.37 -16.14
C SER A 283 -2.87 40.52 -16.80
N THR A 284 -1.85 39.87 -16.25
CA THR A 284 -0.48 39.91 -16.78
C THR A 284 -0.15 38.72 -17.67
N GLY A 285 -0.89 37.62 -17.54
CA GLY A 285 -0.62 36.37 -18.24
C GLY A 285 0.70 35.72 -17.79
N THR A 286 1.02 35.80 -16.50
CA THR A 286 2.29 35.30 -15.94
C THR A 286 2.06 34.43 -14.71
N THR A 287 2.87 33.37 -14.56
CA THR A 287 2.93 32.57 -13.34
C THR A 287 4.01 33.10 -12.40
N SER A 288 3.74 33.09 -11.09
CA SER A 288 4.71 33.46 -10.05
C SER A 288 4.64 32.53 -8.84
N LYS A 289 5.72 32.46 -8.06
CA LYS A 289 5.80 31.70 -6.82
C LYS A 289 5.48 32.64 -5.65
N VAL A 290 4.43 32.34 -4.89
CA VAL A 290 4.09 33.02 -3.64
C VAL A 290 4.70 32.24 -2.49
N LEU A 291 5.72 32.81 -1.86
CA LEU A 291 6.48 32.16 -0.79
C LEU A 291 6.60 33.09 0.42
N GLN A 292 6.12 32.62 1.57
CA GLN A 292 6.22 33.28 2.87
C GLN A 292 6.24 32.17 3.92
N ASN A 293 7.44 31.75 4.34
CA ASN A 293 7.62 30.58 5.20
C ASN A 293 8.18 30.96 6.58
N GLY A 294 7.59 30.39 7.62
CA GLY A 294 8.18 30.21 8.94
C GLY A 294 8.84 28.84 9.10
N LEU A 295 9.16 28.47 10.35
CA LEU A 295 9.71 27.16 10.69
C LEU A 295 8.67 26.04 10.55
N VAL A 296 9.11 24.81 10.27
CA VAL A 296 8.23 23.62 10.23
C VAL A 296 7.48 23.41 11.54
N LEU A 297 6.26 22.87 11.45
CA LEU A 297 5.39 22.64 12.60
C LEU A 297 5.87 21.45 13.45
N GLY A 298 5.62 21.53 14.75
CA GLY A 298 5.82 20.45 15.74
C GLY A 298 7.24 20.33 16.28
N MET A 299 8.23 20.94 15.63
CA MET A 299 9.64 20.83 16.01
C MET A 299 10.12 21.92 16.98
N PHE A 300 9.64 23.16 16.82
CA PHE A 300 10.12 24.31 17.58
C PHE A 300 8.97 25.01 18.31
N ASN A 301 8.99 25.02 19.64
CA ASN A 301 7.94 25.63 20.44
C ASN A 301 7.82 27.16 20.23
N GLU A 302 8.92 27.80 19.84
CA GLU A 302 9.01 29.26 19.64
C GLU A 302 8.86 29.65 18.15
N ALA A 303 8.36 28.75 17.29
CA ALA A 303 8.15 29.06 15.88
C ALA A 303 7.15 30.21 15.71
N THR A 304 7.53 31.19 14.90
CA THR A 304 6.69 32.34 14.52
C THR A 304 6.37 32.28 13.03
N TYR A 305 5.18 32.75 12.68
CA TYR A 305 4.67 32.78 11.32
C TYR A 305 4.25 34.19 10.95
N GLU A 306 4.40 34.54 9.68
CA GLU A 306 4.00 35.83 9.13
C GLU A 306 3.10 35.58 7.92
N ALA A 307 2.08 36.42 7.76
CA ALA A 307 1.15 36.32 6.65
C ALA A 307 1.45 37.37 5.59
N LEU A 308 1.40 36.96 4.33
CA LEU A 308 1.40 37.83 3.16
C LEU A 308 -0.05 38.13 2.76
N GLU A 309 -0.34 39.36 2.36
CA GLU A 309 -1.61 39.76 1.77
C GLU A 309 -1.44 40.00 0.27
N LEU A 310 -2.37 39.46 -0.53
CA LEU A 310 -2.38 39.51 -1.99
C LEU A 310 -3.77 39.87 -2.49
N ILE A 311 -3.84 40.71 -3.52
CA ILE A 311 -5.11 41.04 -4.18
C ILE A 311 -5.48 39.89 -5.14
N LEU A 312 -6.75 39.48 -5.07
CA LEU A 312 -7.37 38.52 -5.97
C LEU A 312 -8.00 39.25 -7.17
N GLU A 313 -7.69 38.80 -8.38
CA GLU A 313 -8.30 39.32 -9.60
C GLU A 313 -9.11 38.22 -10.30
N PRO A 314 -10.31 38.53 -10.85
CA PRO A 314 -11.08 37.55 -11.60
C PRO A 314 -10.27 36.90 -12.74
N GLY A 315 -10.27 35.57 -12.75
CA GLY A 315 -9.48 34.72 -13.64
C GLY A 315 -8.15 34.26 -13.05
N ASP A 316 -7.76 34.72 -11.87
CA ASP A 316 -6.56 34.21 -11.18
C ASP A 316 -6.74 32.73 -10.80
N ARG A 317 -5.64 31.97 -10.89
CA ARG A 317 -5.56 30.57 -10.45
C ARG A 317 -4.43 30.41 -9.45
N HIS A 318 -4.72 29.72 -8.35
CA HIS A 318 -3.77 29.35 -7.31
C HIS A 318 -3.67 27.84 -7.24
N VAL A 319 -2.44 27.34 -7.24
CA VAL A 319 -2.15 25.91 -7.13
C VAL A 319 -1.32 25.68 -5.87
N LEU A 320 -1.86 24.89 -4.96
CA LEU A 320 -1.18 24.39 -3.77
C LEU A 320 -0.85 22.92 -3.99
N TYR A 321 0.35 22.50 -3.58
CA TYR A 321 0.82 21.14 -3.80
C TYR A 321 1.83 20.73 -2.75
N THR A 322 1.91 19.42 -2.49
CA THR A 322 2.96 18.81 -1.67
C THR A 322 4.18 18.47 -2.52
N ASP A 323 5.33 18.27 -1.88
CA ASP A 323 6.61 18.02 -2.56
C ASP A 323 6.58 16.80 -3.48
N GLY A 324 5.76 15.77 -3.21
CA GLY A 324 5.56 14.63 -4.10
C GLY A 324 5.14 14.99 -5.54
N VAL A 325 4.62 16.20 -5.79
CA VAL A 325 4.41 16.72 -7.16
C VAL A 325 5.72 17.12 -7.84
N VAL A 326 6.58 17.86 -7.15
CA VAL A 326 7.81 18.40 -7.74
C VAL A 326 8.95 17.39 -7.71
N GLU A 327 8.97 16.51 -6.72
CA GLU A 327 9.95 15.43 -6.55
C GLU A 327 9.62 14.21 -7.40
N ALA A 328 8.47 14.18 -8.08
CA ALA A 328 8.11 13.11 -9.02
C ALA A 328 9.22 12.91 -10.07
N ALA A 329 9.91 11.79 -9.98
CA ALA A 329 11.08 11.50 -10.81
C ALA A 329 10.71 10.70 -12.06
N ASN A 330 11.34 11.02 -13.19
CA ASN A 330 11.26 10.22 -14.42
C ASN A 330 12.17 8.98 -14.34
N PRO A 331 12.15 8.06 -15.33
CA PRO A 331 13.03 6.88 -15.35
C PRO A 331 14.54 7.21 -15.35
N ALA A 332 14.92 8.44 -15.71
CA ALA A 332 16.29 8.95 -15.63
C ALA A 332 16.64 9.58 -14.26
N GLN A 333 15.74 9.51 -13.28
CA GLN A 333 15.87 10.11 -11.95
C GLN A 333 15.93 11.65 -11.97
N GLU A 334 15.35 12.29 -12.99
CA GLU A 334 15.14 13.74 -13.00
C GLU A 334 13.78 14.08 -12.38
N GLU A 335 13.79 14.96 -11.39
CA GLU A 335 12.59 15.51 -10.75
C GLU A 335 11.76 16.36 -11.73
N PHE A 336 10.45 16.40 -11.54
CA PHE A 336 9.54 17.22 -12.34
C PHE A 336 9.85 18.71 -12.15
N GLY A 337 9.99 19.14 -10.90
CA GLY A 337 10.37 20.49 -10.51
C GLY A 337 9.28 21.54 -10.73
N ALA A 338 9.33 22.61 -9.93
CA ALA A 338 8.33 23.68 -9.94
C ALA A 338 8.20 24.40 -11.29
N ASP A 339 9.29 24.50 -12.06
CA ASP A 339 9.29 25.22 -13.33
C ASP A 339 8.51 24.47 -14.44
N ARG A 340 8.33 23.15 -14.33
CA ARG A 340 7.41 22.39 -15.20
C ARG A 340 5.97 22.64 -14.80
N VAL A 341 5.67 22.68 -13.51
CA VAL A 341 4.33 23.01 -13.00
C VAL A 341 3.88 24.37 -13.52
N MET A 342 4.74 25.39 -13.43
CA MET A 342 4.44 26.73 -13.92
C MET A 342 4.20 26.77 -15.44
N ARG A 343 5.02 26.07 -16.23
CA ARG A 343 4.81 25.96 -17.69
C ARG A 343 3.50 25.25 -18.04
N PHE A 344 3.12 24.25 -17.24
CA PHE A 344 1.86 23.55 -17.40
C PHE A 344 0.67 24.49 -17.11
N MET A 345 0.75 25.31 -16.05
CA MET A 345 -0.25 26.36 -15.75
C MET A 345 -0.42 27.33 -16.91
N GLU A 346 0.68 27.82 -17.48
CA GLU A 346 0.68 28.73 -18.63
C GLU A 346 0.00 28.15 -19.88
N SER A 347 0.23 26.86 -20.14
CA SER A 347 -0.26 26.15 -21.33
C SER A 347 -1.72 25.73 -21.21
N ASN A 348 -2.22 25.55 -19.98
CA ASN A 348 -3.54 24.99 -19.68
C ASN A 348 -4.47 25.96 -18.93
N LYS A 349 -4.21 27.26 -19.02
CA LYS A 349 -4.97 28.33 -18.36
C LYS A 349 -6.47 28.39 -18.71
N GLN A 350 -6.86 27.83 -19.85
CA GLN A 350 -8.25 27.77 -20.32
C GLN A 350 -9.07 26.64 -19.71
N LEU A 351 -8.42 25.62 -19.14
CA LEU A 351 -9.12 24.49 -18.51
C LEU A 351 -9.78 24.96 -17.22
N VAL A 352 -10.94 24.41 -16.86
CA VAL A 352 -11.54 24.59 -15.52
C VAL A 352 -10.72 23.83 -14.47
N ALA A 353 -10.91 24.14 -13.19
CA ALA A 353 -10.09 23.60 -12.10
C ALA A 353 -10.01 22.06 -12.11
N ASP A 354 -11.15 21.38 -12.32
CA ASP A 354 -11.24 19.92 -12.32
C ASP A 354 -10.50 19.29 -13.51
N GLU A 355 -10.76 19.78 -14.73
CA GLU A 355 -10.07 19.33 -15.95
C GLU A 355 -8.57 19.61 -15.92
N PHE A 356 -8.18 20.73 -15.31
CA PHE A 356 -6.79 21.10 -15.11
C PHE A 356 -6.09 20.10 -14.18
N ALA A 357 -6.72 19.77 -13.05
CA ALA A 357 -6.17 18.84 -12.08
C ALA A 357 -5.97 17.44 -12.72
N ASP A 358 -6.97 16.93 -13.45
CA ASP A 358 -6.85 15.62 -14.12
C ASP A 358 -5.78 15.63 -15.22
N SER A 359 -5.73 16.70 -16.02
CA SER A 359 -4.72 16.84 -17.07
C SER A 359 -3.30 16.96 -16.49
N PHE A 360 -3.16 17.61 -15.34
CA PHE A 360 -1.87 17.74 -14.66
C PHE A 360 -1.38 16.39 -14.12
N LEU A 361 -2.27 15.58 -13.54
CA LEU A 361 -1.93 14.24 -13.09
C LEU A 361 -1.57 13.31 -14.25
N ALA A 362 -2.23 13.45 -15.39
CA ALA A 362 -1.87 12.72 -16.60
C ALA A 362 -0.45 13.10 -17.09
N GLU A 363 -0.08 14.38 -17.01
CA GLU A 363 1.28 14.86 -17.32
C GLU A 363 2.33 14.29 -16.34
N LEU A 364 2.03 14.29 -15.02
CA LEU A 364 2.91 13.67 -14.02
C LEU A 364 3.09 12.16 -14.23
N SER A 365 2.01 11.45 -14.58
CA SER A 365 2.07 10.02 -14.93
C SER A 365 2.91 9.79 -16.19
N HIS A 366 2.76 10.66 -17.19
CA HIS A 366 3.54 10.59 -18.42
C HIS A 366 5.03 10.83 -18.15
N TRP A 367 5.35 11.81 -17.28
CA TRP A 367 6.72 12.13 -16.89
C TRP A 367 7.41 11.00 -16.12
N SER A 368 6.74 10.44 -15.11
CA SER A 368 7.28 9.35 -14.29
C SER A 368 7.40 8.03 -15.06
N GLY A 369 6.66 7.87 -16.15
CA GLY A 369 6.61 6.62 -16.92
C GLY A 369 5.89 5.49 -16.17
N GLN A 370 5.16 5.83 -15.11
CA GLN A 370 4.38 4.92 -14.28
C GLN A 370 3.00 5.54 -14.05
N THR A 371 1.99 4.69 -13.84
CA THR A 371 0.71 5.16 -13.32
C THR A 371 0.92 5.65 -11.89
N ILE A 372 0.34 6.80 -11.53
CA ILE A 372 0.40 7.39 -10.18
C ILE A 372 0.04 6.35 -9.10
N GLU A 373 -0.88 5.44 -9.39
CA GLU A 373 -1.32 4.37 -8.46
C GLU A 373 -0.30 3.25 -8.20
N GLN A 374 0.74 3.07 -9.02
CA GLN A 374 1.60 1.86 -8.99
C GLN A 374 3.09 2.12 -8.85
N GLY A 375 3.54 3.38 -8.82
CA GLY A 375 4.94 3.71 -9.00
C GLY A 375 5.48 4.90 -8.22
N GLN A 376 4.67 5.52 -7.37
CA GLN A 376 5.05 6.80 -6.82
C GLN A 376 6.05 6.71 -5.65
N GLN A 377 6.94 7.70 -5.57
CA GLN A 377 7.99 7.82 -4.55
C GLN A 377 7.54 8.54 -3.27
N ASP A 378 6.46 9.34 -3.34
CA ASP A 378 5.86 10.04 -2.21
C ASP A 378 4.36 10.35 -2.44
N ASP A 379 3.66 10.82 -1.42
CA ASP A 379 2.25 11.22 -1.50
C ASP A 379 2.06 12.43 -2.44
N ILE A 380 0.98 12.45 -3.24
CA ILE A 380 0.58 13.65 -4.00
C ILE A 380 -0.66 14.26 -3.36
N THR A 381 -0.55 15.54 -3.06
CA THR A 381 -1.70 16.42 -2.88
C THR A 381 -1.61 17.58 -3.84
N LEU A 382 -2.70 17.85 -4.54
CA LEU A 382 -2.86 18.98 -5.45
C LEU A 382 -4.21 19.64 -5.19
N LEU A 383 -4.18 20.93 -4.90
CA LEU A 383 -5.35 21.80 -4.79
C LEU A 383 -5.26 22.89 -5.85
N VAL A 384 -6.31 23.04 -6.63
CA VAL A 384 -6.45 24.06 -7.67
C VAL A 384 -7.61 24.94 -7.28
N VAL A 385 -7.39 26.25 -7.23
CA VAL A 385 -8.39 27.25 -6.84
C VAL A 385 -8.41 28.35 -7.89
N ASP A 386 -9.52 28.47 -8.61
CA ASP A 386 -9.74 29.57 -9.55
C ASP A 386 -10.70 30.59 -8.93
N PHE A 387 -10.34 31.86 -9.03
CA PHE A 387 -11.22 32.95 -8.65
C PHE A 387 -12.00 33.45 -9.87
N LYS A 388 -13.31 33.20 -9.91
CA LYS A 388 -14.19 33.56 -11.03
C LYS A 388 -14.75 34.99 -10.94
N GLY A 389 -14.70 35.61 -9.76
CA GLY A 389 -15.18 36.97 -9.49
C GLY A 389 -16.59 37.04 -8.94
#